data_AF-A0A7W4A5S6-F1
#
_entry.id   AF-A0A7W4A5S6-F1
#
_cell.length_a   1.000
_cell.length_b   1.000
_cell.length_c   1.000
_cell.angle_alpha   90.00
_cell.angle_beta   90.00
_cell.angle_gamma   90.00
#
_symmetry.space_group_name_H-M   'P 1'
#
loop_
_entity.id
_entity.type
_entity.pdbx_description
1 polymer ?
#
loop_
_entity_poly.entity_id
_entity_poly.type
_entity_poly.pdbx_seq_one_letter_code
_entity_poly.pdbx_strand_id
1 'polypeptide(L)' 'MFSIFKKDPIKKLNQQLSAKLEEAMHAQRNGDIRTYSQLSFEAQEIEKQLIVLENANK' A
#
# COMPACT_ATOMS: atom_id res chain seq x y z
N MET A 1 -15.81 -18.93 -17.32
CA MET A 1 -14.75 -19.65 -16.57
C MET A 1 -13.65 -18.65 -16.28
N PHE A 2 -13.36 -18.48 -15.00
CA PHE A 2 -12.68 -17.36 -14.37
C PHE A 2 -11.21 -17.16 -14.78
N SER A 3 -10.93 -16.16 -15.64
CA SER A 3 -9.55 -15.73 -16.02
C SER A 3 -8.82 -14.96 -14.91
N ILE A 4 -8.88 -15.39 -13.65
CA ILE A 4 -8.40 -14.63 -12.46
C ILE A 4 -6.88 -14.60 -12.27
N PHE A 5 -6.08 -15.09 -13.21
CA PHE A 5 -4.64 -15.23 -13.01
C PHE A 5 -3.77 -14.19 -13.73
N LYS A 6 -4.34 -13.07 -14.16
CA LYS A 6 -3.52 -11.86 -14.36
C LYS A 6 -3.47 -11.11 -13.03
N LYS A 7 -2.45 -11.42 -12.22
CA LYS A 7 -2.10 -10.64 -11.03
C LYS A 7 -1.59 -9.30 -11.53
N ASP A 8 -2.46 -8.30 -11.59
CA ASP A 8 -2.05 -6.94 -11.89
C ASP A 8 -1.15 -6.46 -10.72
N PRO A 9 0.15 -6.24 -10.95
CA PRO A 9 1.07 -5.85 -9.88
C PRO A 9 0.65 -4.53 -9.23
N ILE A 10 0.07 -3.62 -10.02
CA ILE A 10 -0.56 -2.36 -9.58
C ILE A 10 -1.72 -2.63 -8.60
N LYS A 11 -2.61 -3.58 -8.91
CA LYS A 11 -3.73 -3.93 -8.03
C LYS A 11 -3.25 -4.53 -6.71
N LYS A 12 -2.19 -5.35 -6.76
CA LYS A 12 -1.57 -5.93 -5.56
C LYS A 12 -0.96 -4.84 -4.66
N LEU A 13 -0.21 -3.91 -5.23
CA LEU A 13 0.41 -2.82 -4.49
C LEU A 13 -0.64 -1.87 -3.89
N ASN A 14 -1.70 -1.56 -4.63
CA ASN A 14 -2.83 -0.79 -4.11
C ASN A 14 -3.46 -1.45 -2.87
N GLN A 15 -3.70 -2.77 -2.91
CA GLN A 15 -4.22 -3.49 -1.74
C GLN A 15 -3.26 -3.44 -0.55
N GLN A 16 -1.96 -3.58 -0.78
CA GLN A 16 -0.95 -3.47 0.28
C GLN A 16 -0.88 -2.07 0.86
N LEU A 17 -0.96 -1.03 0.03
CA LEU A 17 -1.01 0.36 0.44
C LEU A 17 -2.22 0.62 1.34
N SER A 18 -3.42 0.22 0.90
CA SER A 18 -4.64 0.39 1.69
C SER A 18 -4.56 -0.30 3.04
N ALA A 19 -4.05 -1.53 3.10
CA ALA A 19 -3.86 -2.26 4.35
C ALA A 19 -2.89 -1.53 5.29
N LYS A 20 -1.77 -1.01 4.77
CA LYS A 20 -0.79 -0.26 5.57
C LYS A 20 -1.34 1.05 6.11
N LEU A 21 -2.15 1.76 5.31
CA LEU A 21 -2.83 2.97 5.75
C LEU A 21 -3.89 2.67 6.82
N GLU A 22 -4.62 1.57 6.70
CA GLU A 22 -5.58 1.14 7.73
C GLU A 22 -4.87 0.78 9.05
N GLU A 23 -3.79 -0.01 8.99
CA GLU A 23 -2.94 -0.30 10.14
C GLU A 23 -2.39 0.99 10.78
N ALA A 24 -1.94 1.95 9.95
CA ALA A 24 -1.44 3.24 10.42
C ALA A 24 -2.55 4.05 11.12
N MET A 25 -3.78 4.07 10.58
CA MET A 25 -4.90 4.74 11.23
C MET A 25 -5.24 4.13 12.58
N HIS A 26 -5.20 2.79 12.70
CA HIS A 26 -5.38 2.12 13.98
C HIS A 26 -4.27 2.48 14.98
N ALA A 27 -3.01 2.48 14.54
CA ALA A 27 -1.88 2.89 15.38
C ALA A 27 -2.01 4.35 15.84
N GLN A 28 -2.39 5.26 14.94
CA GLN A 28 -2.63 6.66 15.25
C GLN A 28 -3.76 6.83 16.28
N ARG A 29 -4.89 6.13 16.10
CA ARG A 29 -6.03 6.19 17.02
C ARG A 29 -5.71 5.64 18.40
N ASN A 30 -4.81 4.65 18.46
CA ASN A 30 -4.34 4.07 19.72
C ASN A 30 -3.21 4.89 20.37
N GLY A 31 -2.72 5.95 19.72
CA GLY A 31 -1.64 6.80 20.20
C GLY A 31 -0.23 6.18 20.04
N ASP A 32 -0.09 5.11 19.26
CA ASP A 32 1.20 4.49 18.97
C ASP A 32 1.90 5.24 17.82
N ILE A 33 2.53 6.35 18.16
CA ILE A 33 3.21 7.25 17.21
C ILE A 33 4.37 6.55 16.51
N ARG A 34 5.07 5.63 17.20
CA ARG A 34 6.22 4.91 16.63
C ARG A 34 5.75 3.99 15.51
N THR A 35 4.76 3.16 15.80
CA THR A 35 4.18 2.25 14.82
C THR A 35 3.51 3.01 13.69
N TYR A 36 2.78 4.09 14.00
CA TYR A 36 2.20 4.97 12.97
C TYR A 36 3.26 5.53 12.01
N SER A 37 4.38 6.04 12.55
CA SER A 37 5.47 6.61 11.74
C SER A 37 6.10 5.56 10.83
N GLN A 38 6.32 4.35 11.36
CA GLN A 38 6.85 3.24 10.58
C GLN A 38 5.88 2.80 9.48
N LEU A 39 4.61 2.56 9.80
CA LEU A 39 3.60 2.14 8.84
C LEU A 39 3.36 3.19 7.75
N SER A 40 3.40 4.46 8.12
CA SER A 40 3.27 5.57 7.17
C SER A 40 4.48 5.63 6.22
N PHE A 41 5.69 5.36 6.71
CA PHE A 41 6.88 5.24 5.87
C PHE A 41 6.78 4.05 4.90
N GLU A 42 6.36 2.88 5.40
CA GLU A 42 6.13 1.69 4.56
C GLU A 42 5.07 1.96 3.48
N ALA A 43 3.98 2.65 3.83
CA ALA A 43 2.95 3.06 2.88
C ALA A 43 3.50 3.98 1.77
N GLN A 44 4.33 4.97 2.13
CA GLN A 44 4.97 5.85 1.14
C GLN A 44 5.89 5.11 0.18
N GLU A 45 6.64 4.11 0.67
CA GLU A 45 7.49 3.30 -0.20
C GLU A 45 6.66 2.46 -1.20
N ILE A 46 5.52 1.92 -0.77
CA ILE A 46 4.58 1.21 -1.66
C ILE A 46 3.98 2.17 -2.69
N GLU A 47 3.59 3.38 -2.28
CA GLU A 47 3.05 4.40 -3.17
C GLU A 47 4.07 4.82 -4.25
N LYS A 48 5.35 5.00 -3.88
CA LYS A 48 6.41 5.26 -4.87
C LYS A 48 6.54 4.13 -5.89
N GLN A 49 6.50 2.88 -5.44
CA GLN A 49 6.55 1.72 -6.33
C GLN A 49 5.34 1.69 -7.27
N LEU A 50 4.15 2.04 -6.76
CA LEU A 50 2.93 2.13 -7.54
C LEU A 50 3.06 3.17 -8.65
N ILE A 51 3.50 4.39 -8.31
CA ILE A 51 3.70 5.48 -9.27
C ILE A 51 4.71 5.07 -10.36
N VAL A 52 5.81 4.43 -9.98
CA VAL A 52 6.82 3.95 -10.95
C VAL A 52 6.20 2.92 -11.91
N LEU A 53 5.41 1.97 -11.41
CA LEU A 53 4.75 0.96 -12.23
C LEU A 53 3.63 1.52 -13.09
N GLU A 54 2.86 2.50 -12.60
CA GLU A 54 1.83 3.19 -13.37
C GLU A 54 2.46 3.97 -14.52
N ASN A 55 3.55 4.70 -14.26
CA ASN A 55 4.29 5.42 -15.29
C ASN A 55 4.96 4.47 -16.31
N ALA A 56 5.44 3.30 -15.88
CA ALA A 56 6.03 2.30 -16.77
C ALA A 56 5.01 1.59 -17.67
N ASN A 57 3.73 1.57 -17.27
CA ASN A 57 2.63 0.99 -18.05
C ASN A 57 1.88 2.01 -18.92
N LYS A 58 2.35 3.25 -18.96
CA LYS A 58 1.76 4.36 -19.71
C LYS A 58 2.50 4.59 -21.03
#